data_AF-K9IQV9-F1
#
_entry.id   AF-K9IQV9-F1
#
_cell.length_a   1.000
_cell.length_b   1.000
_cell.length_c   1.000
_cell.angle_alpha   90.00
_cell.angle_beta   90.00
_cell.angle_gamma   90.00
#
_symmetry.space_group_name_H-M   'P 1'
#
loop_
_entity.id
_entity.type
_entity.pdbx_description
1 polymer ?
#
loop_
_entity_poly.entity_id
_entity_poly.type
_entity_poly.pdbx_seq_one_letter_code
_entity_poly.pdbx_strand_id
1 'polypeptide(L)'
;LVAPEYFDKLAPCLEAVCDEIDQWPAPVPGQTLNLPVVGVVLQVHIPSRADKPESSSLKQCGQESLLPAPLVLTSVHELDLFRCLQPVLTHLQTLWELMLLGEPLVVLAPSPAVSSEMVLALTSCLQPLRFCCDYRPYFTIHDSEFKEFTTRTQAPPNVVLGVTNPFFIKTLQHWPHILRVGEPKMSGGLPKQVKLKKPSRLKTLDTKPGLYTEYTAHLRRDKALLKRLLKGLQKKRPAGVLTALLRRHLLELTQSFIIPLEHYMASLMPLQKSITPWKTPPQIRPFHQDDFLCSLEHAGPQLTCILKGDWLGLYRRFFKSPHFDGWYRQRRKEMARKLEALHLETICEANVETWMQGKSEVEVVDLVLKLREKLVRGSHPAQPGPG
;
A
#
# COMPACT_ATOMS: atom_id res chain seq x y z
N LEU A 1 -10.46 24.41 6.30
CA LEU A 1 -9.74 25.46 7.06
C LEU A 1 -9.56 26.69 6.17
N VAL A 2 -8.81 26.59 5.07
CA VAL A 2 -8.49 27.76 4.22
C VAL A 2 -9.67 28.29 3.40
N ALA A 3 -10.48 27.40 2.78
CA ALA A 3 -11.50 27.85 1.82
C ALA A 3 -12.55 28.82 2.39
N PRO A 4 -13.17 28.60 3.57
CA PRO A 4 -14.10 29.57 4.15
C PRO A 4 -13.46 30.95 4.36
N GLU A 5 -12.24 30.97 4.93
CA GLU A 5 -11.51 32.20 5.25
C GLU A 5 -11.11 32.98 3.99
N TYR A 6 -10.80 32.28 2.90
CA TYR A 6 -10.61 32.92 1.60
C TYR A 6 -11.86 33.62 1.10
N PHE A 7 -13.06 33.06 1.28
CA PHE A 7 -14.28 33.73 0.82
C PHE A 7 -14.61 34.99 1.64
N ASP A 8 -14.11 35.09 2.86
CA ASP A 8 -14.29 36.26 3.72
C ASP A 8 -13.19 37.32 3.52
N LYS A 9 -11.93 36.88 3.40
CA LYS A 9 -10.74 37.75 3.43
C LYS A 9 -10.00 37.84 2.09
N LEU A 10 -10.39 37.05 1.09
CA LEU A 10 -9.83 37.01 -0.26
C LEU A 10 -8.31 36.74 -0.28
N ALA A 11 -7.60 37.30 -1.26
CA ALA A 11 -6.19 37.04 -1.55
C ALA A 11 -5.24 37.22 -0.35
N PRO A 12 -5.36 38.25 0.52
CA PRO A 12 -4.50 38.39 1.69
C PRO A 12 -4.50 37.19 2.63
N CYS A 13 -5.61 36.46 2.72
CA CYS A 13 -5.66 35.24 3.51
C CYS A 13 -4.79 34.13 2.91
N LEU A 14 -4.71 34.03 1.58
CA LEU A 14 -3.86 33.02 0.93
C LEU A 14 -2.39 33.36 1.11
N GLU A 15 -2.02 34.63 1.00
CA GLU A 15 -0.65 35.10 1.23
C GLU A 15 -0.20 34.75 2.65
N ALA A 16 -1.01 35.10 3.66
CA ALA A 16 -0.72 34.75 5.06
C ALA A 16 -0.62 33.23 5.28
N VAL A 17 -1.49 32.44 4.65
CA VAL A 17 -1.45 30.97 4.73
C VAL A 17 -0.17 30.41 4.11
N CYS A 18 0.26 30.94 2.96
CA CYS A 18 1.50 30.53 2.32
C CYS A 18 2.71 30.86 3.22
N ASP A 19 2.77 32.08 3.77
CA ASP A 19 3.83 32.49 4.69
C ASP A 19 3.89 31.62 5.96
N GLU A 20 2.74 31.21 6.50
CA GLU A 20 2.66 30.30 7.64
C GLU A 20 3.16 28.88 7.29
N ILE A 21 2.79 28.36 6.11
CA ILE A 21 3.21 27.04 5.63
C ILE A 21 4.72 27.01 5.33
N ASP A 22 5.27 28.07 4.75
CA ASP A 22 6.70 28.17 4.44
C ASP A 22 7.57 28.19 5.69
N GLN A 23 7.01 28.57 6.84
CA GLN A 23 7.67 28.54 8.15
C GLN A 23 7.54 27.20 8.88
N TRP A 24 6.84 26.21 8.31
CA TRP A 24 6.71 24.90 8.93
C TRP A 24 8.07 24.18 9.02
N PRO A 25 8.33 23.45 10.13
CA PRO A 25 9.56 22.67 10.26
C PRO A 25 9.62 21.56 9.20
N ALA A 26 10.83 21.23 8.75
CA ALA A 26 11.04 20.13 7.83
C ALA A 26 10.50 18.81 8.41
N PRO A 27 9.82 17.96 7.61
CA PRO A 27 9.25 16.72 8.09
C PRO A 27 10.34 15.70 8.45
N VAL A 28 10.37 15.25 9.70
CA VAL A 28 11.31 14.24 10.20
C VAL A 28 10.54 12.95 10.57
N PRO A 29 10.87 11.79 10.00
CA PRO A 29 10.19 10.52 10.30
C PRO A 29 10.15 10.19 11.80
N GLY A 30 8.98 9.83 12.32
CA GLY A 30 8.72 9.47 13.72
C GLY A 30 8.52 10.68 14.65
N GLN A 31 8.61 11.91 14.16
CA GLN A 31 8.40 13.11 14.95
C GLN A 31 6.95 13.58 14.85
N THR A 32 6.39 14.08 15.96
CA THR A 32 5.13 14.83 15.94
C THR A 32 5.43 16.32 15.81
N LEU A 33 4.82 16.96 14.81
CA LEU A 33 4.97 18.37 14.50
C LEU A 33 3.69 19.13 14.85
N ASN A 34 3.85 20.37 15.31
CA ASN A 34 2.76 21.32 15.50
C ASN A 34 2.86 22.36 14.38
N LEU A 35 1.87 22.39 13.50
CA LEU A 35 1.86 23.16 12.26
C LEU A 35 0.77 24.24 12.36
N PRO A 36 1.12 25.49 12.72
CA PRO A 36 0.16 26.58 12.78
C PRO A 36 -0.34 26.92 11.37
N VAL A 37 -1.64 27.09 11.20
CA VAL A 37 -2.26 27.56 9.96
C VAL A 37 -3.63 28.16 10.25
N VAL A 38 -3.91 29.37 9.79
CA VAL A 38 -5.24 30.03 9.88
C VAL A 38 -5.79 30.03 11.32
N GLY A 39 -4.96 30.46 12.28
CA GLY A 39 -5.36 30.55 13.69
C GLY A 39 -5.63 29.21 14.40
N VAL A 40 -5.34 28.08 13.76
CA VAL A 40 -5.34 26.74 14.38
C VAL A 40 -3.94 26.15 14.37
N VAL A 41 -3.65 25.27 15.33
CA VAL A 41 -2.40 24.50 15.34
C VAL A 41 -2.73 23.06 15.01
N LEU A 42 -2.27 22.55 13.87
CA LEU A 42 -2.41 21.15 13.49
C LEU A 42 -1.32 20.33 14.17
N GLN A 43 -1.67 19.28 14.91
CA GLN A 43 -0.69 18.34 15.44
C GLN A 43 -0.65 17.09 14.57
N VAL A 44 0.49 16.83 13.91
CA VAL A 44 0.66 15.76 12.92
C VAL A 44 1.84 14.87 13.28
N HIS A 45 1.63 13.55 13.30
CA HIS A 45 2.74 12.60 13.39
C HIS A 45 3.30 12.27 12.00
N ILE A 46 4.61 12.42 11.81
CA ILE A 46 5.27 12.04 10.56
C ILE A 46 5.59 10.53 10.63
N PRO A 47 5.06 9.71 9.71
CA PRO A 47 5.26 8.26 9.77
C PRO A 47 6.73 7.84 9.65
N SER A 48 7.11 6.82 10.42
CA SER A 48 8.40 6.15 10.41
C SER A 48 8.26 4.69 9.98
N ARG A 49 9.34 4.11 9.42
CA ARG A 49 9.42 2.68 9.09
C ARG A 49 9.30 1.77 10.32
N ALA A 50 9.53 2.30 11.52
CA ALA A 50 9.43 1.58 12.79
C ALA A 50 8.00 1.60 13.37
N ASP A 51 7.09 2.39 12.82
CA ASP A 51 5.74 2.53 13.36
C ASP A 51 4.91 1.28 13.11
N LYS A 52 4.14 0.87 14.12
CA LYS A 52 3.19 -0.23 13.96
C LYS A 52 1.90 0.31 13.33
N PRO A 53 1.29 -0.39 12.34
CA PRO A 53 0.05 0.04 11.67
C PRO A 53 -1.15 0.26 12.61
N GLU A 54 -1.10 -0.32 13.81
CA GLU A 54 -2.19 -0.27 14.81
C GLU A 54 -1.97 0.80 15.91
N SER A 55 -0.85 1.53 15.92
CA SER A 55 -0.52 2.49 16.99
C SER A 55 -0.76 3.96 16.65
N SER A 56 -1.69 4.28 15.74
CA SER A 56 -2.06 5.68 15.41
C SER A 56 -2.85 6.41 16.52
N SER A 57 -2.96 5.82 17.71
CA SER A 57 -3.30 6.59 18.90
C SER A 57 -2.07 7.37 19.33
N LEU A 58 -1.95 8.63 18.86
CA LEU A 58 -1.06 9.62 19.46
C LEU A 58 -1.24 9.55 20.98
N LYS A 59 -0.27 8.95 21.68
CA LYS A 59 -0.22 9.01 23.14
C LYS A 59 -0.09 10.50 23.45
N GLN A 60 -1.11 11.08 24.08
CA GLN A 60 -1.02 12.42 24.66
C GLN A 60 0.10 12.38 25.71
N CYS A 61 1.34 12.62 25.29
CA CYS A 61 2.47 12.75 26.17
C CYS A 61 2.52 14.22 26.60
N GLY A 62 2.15 14.48 27.86
CA GLY A 62 2.35 15.74 28.57
C GLY A 62 1.85 17.00 27.85
N GLN A 63 0.55 17.33 27.99
CA GLN A 63 0.07 18.66 27.60
C GLN A 63 0.39 19.67 28.70
N GLU A 64 1.40 20.51 28.47
CA GLU A 64 1.32 21.90 28.90
C GLU A 64 0.20 22.57 28.08
N SER A 65 -0.60 23.40 28.76
CA SER A 65 -1.83 23.99 28.23
C SER A 65 -1.54 25.01 27.10
N LEU A 66 -1.37 24.52 25.87
CA LEU A 66 -1.39 25.37 24.68
C LEU A 66 -2.86 25.70 24.35
N LEU A 67 -3.22 26.99 24.46
CA LEU A 67 -4.49 27.53 23.97
C LEU A 67 -4.21 28.33 22.69
N PRO A 68 -4.90 28.07 21.56
CA PRO A 68 -5.97 27.08 21.35
C PRO A 68 -5.47 25.64 21.36
N ALA A 69 -6.33 24.70 21.78
CA ALA A 69 -6.01 23.27 21.75
C ALA A 69 -5.70 22.82 20.30
N PRO A 70 -4.58 22.11 20.07
CA PRO A 70 -4.19 21.73 18.73
C PRO A 70 -5.19 20.73 18.13
N LEU A 71 -5.51 20.91 16.84
CA LEU A 71 -6.27 19.95 16.07
C LEU A 71 -5.38 18.75 15.74
N VAL A 72 -5.62 17.64 16.42
CA VAL A 72 -4.84 16.40 16.24
C VAL A 72 -5.26 15.70 14.96
N LEU A 73 -4.32 15.58 14.02
CA LEU A 73 -4.46 14.77 12.81
C LEU A 73 -3.70 13.45 13.02
N THR A 74 -4.42 12.36 13.25
CA THR A 74 -3.82 11.01 13.42
C THR A 74 -3.08 10.55 12.16
N SER A 75 -3.61 10.90 10.98
CA SER A 75 -2.90 10.89 9.69
C SER A 75 -3.78 11.49 8.60
N VAL A 76 -3.21 12.24 7.66
CA VAL A 76 -3.89 12.68 6.42
C VAL A 76 -4.33 11.52 5.53
N HIS A 77 -3.88 10.29 5.80
CA HIS A 77 -4.21 9.08 5.05
C HIS A 77 -5.30 8.23 5.71
N GLU A 78 -5.79 8.61 6.91
CA GLU A 78 -6.80 7.83 7.62
C GLU A 78 -8.21 8.15 7.12
N LEU A 79 -8.56 7.54 6.00
CA LEU A 79 -9.94 7.48 5.53
C LEU A 79 -10.81 6.72 6.53
N ASP A 80 -12.07 7.13 6.65
CA ASP A 80 -13.11 6.29 7.24
C ASP A 80 -13.41 5.11 6.30
N LEU A 81 -12.53 4.11 6.32
CA LEU A 81 -12.56 2.92 5.45
C LEU A 81 -13.91 2.24 5.49
N PHE A 82 -14.53 2.15 6.66
CA PHE A 82 -15.83 1.53 6.79
C PHE A 82 -16.90 2.33 6.03
N ARG A 83 -16.97 3.66 6.21
CA ARG A 83 -17.89 4.51 5.44
C ARG A 83 -17.69 4.35 3.93
N CYS A 84 -16.43 4.35 3.48
CA CYS A 84 -16.08 4.21 2.06
C CYS A 84 -16.52 2.85 1.52
N LEU A 85 -16.16 1.76 2.21
CA LEU A 85 -16.37 0.39 1.72
C LEU A 85 -17.74 -0.18 2.06
N GLN A 86 -18.52 0.46 2.93
CA GLN A 86 -19.87 0.02 3.33
C GLN A 86 -20.76 -0.34 2.13
N PRO A 87 -20.87 0.47 1.06
CA PRO A 87 -21.73 0.17 -0.09
C PRO A 87 -21.30 -1.08 -0.87
N VAL A 88 -20.06 -1.54 -0.66
CA VAL A 88 -19.42 -2.61 -1.45
C VAL A 88 -18.96 -3.79 -0.59
N LEU A 89 -19.31 -3.83 0.71
CA LEU A 89 -18.86 -4.89 1.64
C LEU A 89 -19.11 -6.31 1.14
N THR A 90 -20.22 -6.55 0.43
CA THR A 90 -20.53 -7.89 -0.10
C THR A 90 -19.59 -8.34 -1.22
N HIS A 91 -18.85 -7.40 -1.82
CA HIS A 91 -17.83 -7.59 -2.86
C HIS A 91 -16.41 -7.43 -2.33
N LEU A 92 -16.21 -7.17 -1.03
CA LEU A 92 -14.91 -6.83 -0.44
C LEU A 92 -13.81 -7.85 -0.79
N GLN A 93 -14.10 -9.15 -0.69
CA GLN A 93 -13.13 -10.21 -1.06
C GLN A 93 -12.69 -10.11 -2.52
N THR A 94 -13.64 -9.91 -3.44
CA THR A 94 -13.35 -9.79 -4.87
C THR A 94 -12.56 -8.52 -5.14
N LEU A 95 -12.94 -7.40 -4.53
CA LEU A 95 -12.23 -6.13 -4.68
C LEU A 95 -10.80 -6.21 -4.15
N TRP A 96 -10.58 -6.85 -3.00
CA TRP A 96 -9.23 -7.09 -2.48
C TRP A 96 -8.38 -7.91 -3.45
N GLU A 97 -8.93 -8.97 -4.05
CA GLU A 97 -8.20 -9.73 -5.07
C GLU A 97 -7.91 -8.92 -6.34
N LEU A 98 -8.86 -8.12 -6.83
CA LEU A 98 -8.63 -7.23 -7.98
C LEU A 98 -7.50 -6.24 -7.68
N MET A 99 -7.49 -5.65 -6.47
CA MET A 99 -6.40 -4.76 -6.05
C MET A 99 -5.08 -5.52 -5.94
N LEU A 100 -5.06 -6.70 -5.31
CA LEU A 100 -3.84 -7.50 -5.13
C LEU A 100 -3.20 -7.87 -6.46
N LEU A 101 -4.03 -8.14 -7.47
CA LEU A 101 -3.62 -8.59 -8.79
C LEU A 101 -3.34 -7.43 -9.74
N GLY A 102 -3.54 -6.18 -9.29
CA GLY A 102 -3.34 -4.97 -10.07
C GLY A 102 -4.31 -4.85 -11.24
N GLU A 103 -5.50 -5.43 -11.14
CA GLU A 103 -6.45 -5.46 -12.25
C GLU A 103 -7.00 -4.05 -12.57
N PRO A 104 -7.16 -3.69 -13.85
CA PRO A 104 -7.74 -2.40 -14.24
C PRO A 104 -9.17 -2.25 -13.70
N LEU A 105 -9.43 -1.19 -12.94
CA LEU A 105 -10.72 -0.98 -12.27
C LEU A 105 -11.21 0.46 -12.43
N VAL A 106 -12.42 0.62 -12.97
CA VAL A 106 -13.11 1.92 -12.99
C VAL A 106 -14.04 2.03 -11.79
N VAL A 107 -13.91 3.10 -11.01
CA VAL A 107 -14.84 3.47 -9.93
C VAL A 107 -15.75 4.58 -10.43
N LEU A 108 -17.01 4.24 -10.72
CA LEU A 108 -18.07 5.20 -11.06
C LEU A 108 -18.78 5.63 -9.78
N ALA A 109 -18.57 6.88 -9.36
CA ALA A 109 -19.13 7.44 -8.13
C ALA A 109 -20.11 8.60 -8.39
N PRO A 110 -20.99 8.93 -7.44
CA PRO A 110 -21.94 10.04 -7.58
C PRO A 110 -21.30 11.43 -7.49
N SER A 111 -20.13 11.56 -6.85
CA SER A 111 -19.43 12.83 -6.69
C SER A 111 -17.91 12.65 -6.69
N PRO A 112 -17.13 13.71 -6.99
CA PRO A 112 -15.66 13.63 -6.99
C PRO A 112 -15.10 13.22 -5.63
N ALA A 113 -15.73 13.67 -4.54
CA ALA A 113 -15.36 13.28 -3.19
C ALA A 113 -15.51 11.76 -2.97
N VAL A 114 -16.67 11.19 -3.32
CA VAL A 114 -16.91 9.74 -3.16
C VAL A 114 -16.00 8.92 -4.08
N SER A 115 -15.71 9.42 -5.29
CA SER A 115 -14.73 8.82 -6.20
C SER A 115 -13.37 8.71 -5.54
N SER A 116 -12.84 9.84 -5.09
CA SER A 116 -11.49 9.92 -4.51
C SER A 116 -11.37 9.09 -3.24
N GLU A 117 -12.34 9.20 -2.33
CA GLU A 117 -12.38 8.41 -1.09
C GLU A 117 -12.43 6.91 -1.38
N MET A 118 -13.24 6.46 -2.33
CA MET A 118 -13.34 5.03 -2.68
C MET A 118 -12.05 4.50 -3.32
N VAL A 119 -11.46 5.22 -4.28
CA VAL A 119 -10.21 4.80 -4.92
C VAL A 119 -9.10 4.66 -3.87
N LEU A 120 -8.92 5.68 -3.02
CA LEU A 120 -7.91 5.64 -1.96
C LEU A 120 -8.20 4.54 -0.92
N ALA A 121 -9.47 4.30 -0.57
CA ALA A 121 -9.84 3.21 0.32
C ALA A 121 -9.49 1.84 -0.29
N LEU A 122 -9.75 1.64 -1.57
CA LEU A 122 -9.41 0.40 -2.29
C LEU A 122 -7.90 0.16 -2.34
N THR A 123 -7.11 1.16 -2.69
CA THR A 123 -5.64 1.02 -2.73
C THR A 123 -5.05 0.76 -1.34
N SER A 124 -5.64 1.34 -0.29
CA SER A 124 -5.21 1.10 1.09
C SER A 124 -5.52 -0.31 1.61
N CYS A 125 -6.41 -1.07 0.96
CA CYS A 125 -6.77 -2.43 1.36
C CYS A 125 -5.59 -3.43 1.31
N LEU A 126 -4.53 -3.10 0.58
CA LEU A 126 -3.36 -3.99 0.41
C LEU A 126 -2.29 -3.80 1.49
N GLN A 127 -2.44 -2.85 2.41
CA GLN A 127 -1.48 -2.69 3.50
C GLN A 127 -1.25 -4.03 4.23
N PRO A 128 0.02 -4.45 4.47
CA PRO A 128 1.25 -3.67 4.35
C PRO A 128 1.95 -3.80 2.97
N LEU A 129 1.39 -4.54 2.02
CA LEU A 129 1.90 -4.60 0.66
C LEU A 129 1.78 -3.22 0.00
N ARG A 130 2.87 -2.73 -0.58
CA ARG A 130 2.86 -1.48 -1.32
C ARG A 130 1.98 -1.61 -2.57
N PHE A 131 1.11 -0.62 -2.77
CA PHE A 131 0.38 -0.48 -4.02
C PHE A 131 1.34 0.03 -5.11
N CYS A 132 1.56 -0.79 -6.15
CA CYS A 132 2.54 -0.53 -7.23
C CYS A 132 1.89 -0.23 -8.58
N CYS A 133 0.55 -0.13 -8.63
CA CYS A 133 -0.18 0.28 -9.82
C CYS A 133 -0.41 1.81 -9.81
N ASP A 134 -0.77 2.37 -10.96
CA ASP A 134 -1.26 3.76 -11.02
C ASP A 134 -2.68 3.83 -10.42
N TYR A 135 -3.07 4.99 -9.91
CA TYR A 135 -4.42 5.26 -9.49
C TYR A 135 -4.74 6.74 -9.62
N ARG A 136 -5.94 7.05 -10.11
CA ARG A 136 -6.46 8.41 -10.23
C ARG A 136 -7.69 8.53 -9.34
N PRO A 137 -7.60 9.16 -8.15
CA PRO A 137 -8.74 9.31 -7.26
C PRO A 137 -9.94 9.99 -7.94
N TYR A 138 -9.64 10.96 -8.81
CA TYR A 138 -10.63 11.60 -9.67
C TYR A 138 -10.02 11.91 -11.04
N PHE A 139 -10.68 11.42 -12.09
CA PHE A 139 -10.29 11.54 -13.48
C PHE A 139 -11.44 12.14 -14.31
N THR A 140 -11.08 13.00 -15.24
CA THR A 140 -11.97 13.86 -16.01
C THR A 140 -11.71 13.72 -17.50
N ILE A 141 -12.60 14.30 -18.30
CA ILE A 141 -12.45 14.35 -19.76
C ILE A 141 -11.37 15.34 -20.21
N HIS A 142 -10.90 16.20 -19.32
CA HIS A 142 -9.93 17.26 -19.60
C HIS A 142 -8.49 16.84 -19.25
N ASP A 143 -8.30 15.68 -18.64
CA ASP A 143 -6.98 15.13 -18.40
C ASP A 143 -6.26 14.81 -19.72
N SER A 144 -4.97 15.12 -19.79
CA SER A 144 -4.13 14.92 -20.97
C SER A 144 -4.12 13.46 -21.45
N GLU A 145 -4.21 12.51 -20.51
CA GLU A 145 -4.20 11.06 -20.74
C GLU A 145 -5.58 10.49 -21.09
N PHE A 146 -6.62 11.32 -21.22
CA PHE A 146 -7.98 10.87 -21.54
C PHE A 146 -8.05 9.96 -22.77
N LYS A 147 -7.32 10.28 -23.84
CA LYS A 147 -7.30 9.43 -25.04
C LYS A 147 -6.66 8.07 -24.81
N GLU A 148 -5.66 7.99 -23.94
CA GLU A 148 -4.94 6.76 -23.62
C GLU A 148 -5.84 5.81 -22.82
N PHE A 149 -6.49 6.28 -21.76
CA PHE A 149 -7.36 5.42 -20.95
C PHE A 149 -8.68 5.05 -21.63
N THR A 150 -9.09 5.77 -22.67
CA THR A 150 -10.35 5.50 -23.38
C THR A 150 -10.20 4.76 -24.69
N THR A 151 -8.97 4.49 -25.13
CA THR A 151 -8.70 3.74 -26.35
C THR A 151 -9.20 2.31 -26.25
N ARG A 152 -9.66 1.75 -27.38
CA ARG A 152 -10.06 0.34 -27.52
C ARG A 152 -9.02 -0.50 -28.26
N THR A 153 -7.93 0.11 -28.71
CA THR A 153 -6.88 -0.56 -29.50
C THR A 153 -5.90 -1.34 -28.64
N GLN A 154 -5.80 -1.00 -27.36
CA GLN A 154 -4.87 -1.60 -26.41
C GLN A 154 -5.64 -2.11 -25.18
N ALA A 155 -5.03 -3.06 -24.47
CA ALA A 155 -5.56 -3.49 -23.19
C ALA A 155 -5.48 -2.34 -22.17
N PRO A 156 -6.49 -2.17 -21.30
CA PRO A 156 -6.43 -1.18 -20.23
C PRO A 156 -5.18 -1.39 -19.35
N PRO A 157 -4.45 -0.31 -18.99
CA PRO A 157 -3.30 -0.41 -18.10
C PRO A 157 -3.73 -0.80 -16.68
N ASN A 158 -2.79 -1.30 -15.88
CA ASN A 158 -3.00 -1.60 -14.46
C ASN A 158 -3.21 -0.29 -13.67
N VAL A 159 -4.45 0.23 -13.69
CA VAL A 159 -4.83 1.50 -13.05
C VAL A 159 -6.20 1.40 -12.38
N VAL A 160 -6.34 2.09 -11.25
CA VAL A 160 -7.64 2.33 -10.60
C VAL A 160 -8.12 3.74 -10.93
N LEU A 161 -9.18 3.85 -11.71
CA LEU A 161 -9.66 5.11 -12.28
C LEU A 161 -10.97 5.55 -11.62
N GLY A 162 -10.93 6.60 -10.82
CA GLY A 162 -12.12 7.20 -10.21
C GLY A 162 -12.77 8.22 -11.14
N VAL A 163 -14.06 8.08 -11.44
CA VAL A 163 -14.81 9.00 -12.30
C VAL A 163 -16.23 9.20 -11.78
N THR A 164 -16.89 10.26 -12.25
CA THR A 164 -18.28 10.58 -11.86
C THR A 164 -19.25 10.65 -13.04
N ASN A 165 -18.76 11.05 -14.20
CA ASN A 165 -19.60 11.38 -15.33
C ASN A 165 -20.21 10.10 -15.97
N PRO A 166 -21.54 10.01 -16.12
CA PRO A 166 -22.20 8.93 -16.85
C PRO A 166 -21.66 8.70 -18.27
N PHE A 167 -21.06 9.72 -18.90
CA PHE A 167 -20.32 9.57 -20.15
C PHE A 167 -19.28 8.45 -20.11
N PHE A 168 -18.54 8.31 -19.01
CA PHE A 168 -17.53 7.27 -18.84
C PHE A 168 -18.13 5.85 -18.84
N ILE A 169 -19.42 5.69 -18.56
CA ILE A 169 -20.10 4.38 -18.66
C ILE A 169 -19.99 3.85 -20.08
N LYS A 170 -20.27 4.67 -21.09
CA LYS A 170 -20.22 4.25 -22.50
C LYS A 170 -18.78 4.15 -22.99
N THR A 171 -17.94 5.09 -22.58
CA THR A 171 -16.55 5.17 -23.03
C THR A 171 -15.72 4.00 -22.50
N LEU A 172 -15.86 3.69 -21.22
CA LEU A 172 -15.09 2.64 -20.51
C LEU A 172 -15.85 1.31 -20.37
N GLN A 173 -16.97 1.11 -21.06
CA GLN A 173 -17.75 -0.15 -20.99
C GLN A 173 -16.94 -1.42 -21.34
N HIS A 174 -15.84 -1.25 -22.07
CA HIS A 174 -14.95 -2.31 -22.52
C HIS A 174 -13.93 -2.72 -21.45
N TRP A 175 -13.83 -1.96 -20.35
CA TRP A 175 -12.94 -2.27 -19.25
C TRP A 175 -13.40 -3.53 -18.51
N PRO A 176 -12.46 -4.34 -17.98
CA PRO A 176 -12.79 -5.64 -17.40
C PRO A 176 -13.59 -5.52 -16.10
N HIS A 177 -13.37 -4.44 -15.34
CA HIS A 177 -13.98 -4.24 -14.03
C HIS A 177 -14.50 -2.82 -13.87
N ILE A 178 -15.78 -2.72 -13.50
CA ILE A 178 -16.45 -1.45 -13.24
C ILE A 178 -17.16 -1.57 -11.90
N LEU A 179 -16.76 -0.75 -10.93
CA LEU A 179 -17.42 -0.60 -9.65
C LEU A 179 -18.32 0.63 -9.69
N ARG A 180 -19.64 0.44 -9.64
CA ARG A 180 -20.59 1.55 -9.50
C ARG A 180 -20.96 1.75 -8.04
N VAL A 181 -20.54 2.87 -7.47
CA VAL A 181 -20.89 3.31 -6.13
C VAL A 181 -22.22 4.06 -6.18
N GLY A 182 -23.14 3.71 -5.29
CA GLY A 182 -24.41 4.42 -5.17
C GLY A 182 -24.30 5.64 -4.26
N GLU A 183 -25.35 6.45 -4.23
CA GLU A 183 -25.46 7.52 -3.23
C GLU A 183 -25.31 6.96 -1.82
N PRO A 184 -24.53 7.63 -0.94
CA PRO A 184 -24.41 7.23 0.46
C PRO A 184 -25.78 7.32 1.12
N LYS A 185 -26.43 6.18 1.32
CA LYS A 185 -27.72 6.14 2.00
C LYS A 185 -27.51 6.41 3.49
N MET A 186 -28.23 7.38 4.03
CA MET A 186 -28.35 7.65 5.48
C MET A 186 -28.85 6.43 6.28
N SER A 187 -29.42 5.42 5.61
CA SER A 187 -29.86 4.18 6.23
C SER A 187 -28.66 3.23 6.45
N GLY A 188 -28.26 3.02 7.71
CA GLY A 188 -27.16 2.15 8.15
C GLY A 188 -27.35 0.64 7.93
N GLY A 189 -27.97 0.23 6.81
CA GLY A 189 -28.09 -1.16 6.39
C GLY A 189 -26.90 -1.62 5.53
N LEU A 190 -26.73 -2.94 5.40
CA LEU A 190 -25.83 -3.51 4.39
C LEU A 190 -26.39 -3.27 2.98
N PRO A 191 -25.53 -3.15 1.95
CA PRO A 191 -25.97 -3.26 0.57
C PRO A 191 -26.66 -4.63 0.37
N LYS A 192 -27.83 -4.63 -0.27
CA LYS A 192 -28.50 -5.88 -0.68
C LYS A 192 -27.52 -6.69 -1.53
N GLN A 193 -27.48 -8.02 -1.39
CA GLN A 193 -26.63 -8.86 -2.25
C GLN A 193 -26.98 -8.60 -3.72
N VAL A 194 -26.13 -7.86 -4.42
CA VAL A 194 -26.21 -7.69 -5.87
C VAL A 194 -25.39 -8.81 -6.50
N LYS A 195 -26.03 -9.60 -7.37
CA LYS A 195 -25.31 -10.61 -8.16
C LYS A 195 -24.27 -9.90 -9.04
N LEU A 196 -23.08 -10.50 -9.17
CA LEU A 196 -22.07 -10.03 -10.11
C LEU A 196 -22.69 -9.95 -11.51
N LYS A 197 -22.43 -8.86 -12.21
CA LYS A 197 -22.91 -8.63 -13.57
C LYS A 197 -21.73 -8.50 -14.52
N LYS A 198 -21.89 -8.94 -15.75
CA LYS A 198 -20.90 -8.69 -16.80
C LYS A 198 -20.86 -7.18 -17.15
N PRO A 199 -19.67 -6.58 -17.41
CA PRO A 199 -19.58 -5.19 -17.88
C PRO A 199 -20.42 -4.93 -19.13
N SER A 200 -20.50 -5.89 -20.05
CA SER A 200 -21.32 -5.82 -21.27
C SER A 200 -22.83 -5.64 -21.04
N ARG A 201 -23.33 -5.89 -19.83
CA ARG A 201 -24.74 -5.69 -19.45
C ARG A 201 -25.01 -4.29 -18.90
N LEU A 202 -23.98 -3.46 -18.75
CA LEU A 202 -24.10 -2.09 -18.25
C LEU A 202 -24.69 -1.20 -19.36
N LYS A 203 -25.95 -0.81 -19.22
CA LYS A 203 -26.56 0.20 -20.11
C LYS A 203 -26.12 1.59 -19.65
N THR A 204 -26.02 2.54 -20.58
CA THR A 204 -25.61 3.94 -20.30
C THR A 204 -26.44 4.62 -19.21
N LEU A 205 -27.71 4.20 -19.03
CA LEU A 205 -28.63 4.70 -18.02
C LEU A 205 -28.87 3.73 -16.84
N ASP A 206 -28.19 2.58 -16.77
CA ASP A 206 -28.40 1.63 -15.66
C ASP A 206 -27.86 2.25 -14.37
N THR A 207 -28.74 2.69 -13.46
CA THR A 207 -28.36 3.38 -12.23
C THR A 207 -27.93 2.46 -11.09
N LYS A 208 -27.98 1.13 -11.29
CA LYS A 208 -27.86 0.16 -10.19
C LYS A 208 -26.42 0.05 -9.67
N PRO A 209 -26.17 0.40 -8.39
CA PRO A 209 -24.87 0.20 -7.75
C PRO A 209 -24.49 -1.29 -7.74
N GLY A 210 -23.19 -1.55 -7.76
CA GLY A 210 -22.64 -2.91 -7.70
C GLY A 210 -21.34 -3.07 -8.49
N LEU A 211 -20.74 -4.24 -8.36
CA LEU A 211 -19.54 -4.62 -9.10
C LEU A 211 -19.90 -5.35 -10.40
N TYR A 212 -19.43 -4.80 -11.52
CA TYR A 212 -19.55 -5.38 -12.85
C TYR A 212 -18.21 -5.97 -13.26
N THR A 213 -18.13 -7.30 -13.30
CA THR A 213 -16.91 -8.05 -13.58
C THR A 213 -17.27 -9.46 -14.03
N GLU A 214 -16.43 -10.05 -14.88
CA GLU A 214 -16.46 -11.48 -15.20
C GLU A 214 -15.49 -12.30 -14.31
N TYR A 215 -14.68 -11.61 -13.50
CA TYR A 215 -13.72 -12.23 -12.61
C TYR A 215 -14.40 -13.01 -11.49
N THR A 216 -13.97 -14.26 -11.33
CA THR A 216 -14.34 -15.12 -10.21
C THR A 216 -13.22 -15.14 -9.19
N ALA A 217 -13.51 -14.66 -7.99
CA ALA A 217 -12.55 -14.66 -6.89
C ALA A 217 -12.06 -16.08 -6.57
N HIS A 218 -10.75 -16.22 -6.36
CA HIS A 218 -10.12 -17.47 -5.98
C HIS A 218 -10.48 -17.86 -4.54
N LEU A 219 -10.62 -16.86 -3.66
CA LEU A 219 -10.93 -17.04 -2.26
C LEU A 219 -12.41 -16.82 -1.98
N ARG A 220 -12.92 -17.58 -1.01
CA ARG A 220 -14.30 -17.45 -0.54
C ARG A 220 -14.42 -16.22 0.35
N ARG A 221 -15.61 -15.60 0.33
CA ARG A 221 -15.92 -14.44 1.17
C ARG A 221 -15.99 -14.83 2.65
N ASP A 222 -15.45 -13.97 3.52
CA ASP A 222 -15.61 -14.11 4.96
C ASP A 222 -17.05 -13.77 5.40
N LYS A 223 -17.90 -14.79 5.52
CA LYS A 223 -19.27 -14.62 6.04
C LYS A 223 -19.30 -14.21 7.52
N ALA A 224 -18.28 -14.57 8.31
CA ALA A 224 -18.23 -14.24 9.73
C ALA A 224 -17.90 -12.75 9.94
N LEU A 225 -16.95 -12.21 9.17
CA LEU A 225 -16.68 -10.77 9.13
C LEU A 225 -17.95 -9.98 8.79
N LEU A 226 -18.64 -10.35 7.70
CA LEU A 226 -19.86 -9.66 7.28
C LEU A 226 -20.94 -9.67 8.37
N LYS A 227 -21.12 -10.80 9.06
CA LYS A 227 -22.04 -10.90 10.21
C LYS A 227 -21.61 -10.00 11.37
N ARG A 228 -20.31 -9.93 11.68
CA ARG A 228 -19.76 -9.07 12.75
C ARG A 228 -19.97 -7.59 12.44
N LEU A 229 -19.68 -7.16 11.21
CA LEU A 229 -19.90 -5.79 10.76
C LEU A 229 -21.40 -5.43 10.77
N LEU A 230 -22.27 -6.32 10.31
CA LEU A 230 -23.72 -6.12 10.35
C LEU A 230 -24.24 -5.98 11.79
N LYS A 231 -23.79 -6.84 12.70
CA LYS A 231 -24.15 -6.75 14.12
C LYS A 231 -23.65 -5.44 14.73
N GLY A 232 -22.49 -4.94 14.28
CA GLY A 232 -21.95 -3.65 14.68
C GLY A 232 -22.81 -2.46 14.23
N LEU A 233 -23.29 -2.49 12.98
CA LEU A 233 -24.23 -1.51 12.45
C LEU A 233 -25.56 -1.50 13.22
N GLN A 234 -26.15 -2.69 13.45
CA GLN A 234 -27.40 -2.84 14.20
C GLN A 234 -27.29 -2.31 15.64
N LYS A 235 -26.12 -2.48 16.26
CA LYS A 235 -25.82 -1.97 17.60
C LYS A 235 -25.36 -0.51 17.64
N LYS A 236 -25.40 0.21 16.51
CA LYS A 236 -24.94 1.61 16.38
C LYS A 236 -23.55 1.85 16.97
N ARG A 237 -22.61 0.92 16.74
CA ARG A 237 -21.22 1.10 17.18
C ARG A 237 -20.60 2.34 16.51
N PRO A 238 -19.66 3.04 17.17
CA PRO A 238 -18.94 4.14 16.56
C PRO A 238 -18.25 3.72 15.26
N ALA A 239 -18.25 4.60 14.24
CA ALA A 239 -17.66 4.32 12.93
C ALA A 239 -16.18 3.92 13.03
N GLY A 240 -15.42 4.56 13.92
CA GLY A 240 -14.01 4.22 14.18
C GLY A 240 -13.79 2.76 14.60
N VAL A 241 -14.71 2.15 15.35
CA VAL A 241 -14.61 0.74 15.76
C VAL A 241 -14.83 -0.20 14.57
N LEU A 242 -15.77 0.15 13.67
CA LEU A 242 -16.03 -0.64 12.46
C LEU A 242 -14.90 -0.51 11.46
N THR A 243 -14.33 0.70 11.33
CA THR A 243 -13.15 0.98 10.53
C THR A 243 -11.93 0.22 11.04
N ALA A 244 -11.66 0.22 12.35
CA ALA A 244 -10.57 -0.56 12.93
C ALA A 244 -10.75 -2.06 12.71
N LEU A 245 -11.97 -2.60 12.87
CA LEU A 245 -12.26 -4.01 12.62
C LEU A 245 -12.00 -4.39 11.15
N LEU A 246 -12.46 -3.55 10.21
CA LEU A 246 -12.27 -3.77 8.78
C LEU A 246 -10.79 -3.68 8.37
N ARG A 247 -10.08 -2.65 8.86
CA ARG A 247 -8.65 -2.45 8.62
C ARG A 247 -7.83 -3.63 9.12
N ARG A 248 -8.11 -4.10 10.35
CA ARG A 248 -7.44 -5.28 10.93
C ARG A 248 -7.67 -6.53 10.09
N HIS A 249 -8.90 -6.77 9.62
CA HIS A 249 -9.17 -7.92 8.77
C HIS A 249 -8.38 -7.88 7.45
N LEU A 250 -8.35 -6.73 6.77
CA LEU A 250 -7.61 -6.55 5.52
C LEU A 250 -6.09 -6.68 5.73
N LEU A 251 -5.58 -6.17 6.85
CA LEU A 251 -4.19 -6.32 7.27
C LEU A 251 -3.83 -7.80 7.48
N GLU A 252 -4.60 -8.51 8.31
CA GLU A 252 -4.37 -9.93 8.61
C GLU A 252 -4.46 -10.80 7.34
N LEU A 253 -5.39 -10.47 6.43
CA LEU A 253 -5.53 -11.16 5.15
C LEU A 253 -4.30 -10.94 4.25
N THR A 254 -3.88 -9.69 4.10
CA THR A 254 -2.73 -9.36 3.25
C THR A 254 -1.42 -9.90 3.84
N GLN A 255 -1.23 -9.82 5.16
CA GLN A 255 -0.10 -10.45 5.84
C GLN A 255 -0.09 -11.97 5.64
N SER A 256 -1.24 -12.64 5.80
CA SER A 256 -1.32 -14.09 5.57
C SER A 256 -0.93 -14.50 4.15
N PHE A 257 -1.23 -13.65 3.16
CA PHE A 257 -0.80 -13.85 1.78
C PHE A 257 0.72 -13.60 1.59
N ILE A 258 1.32 -12.65 2.31
CA ILE A 258 2.73 -12.28 2.14
C ILE A 258 3.68 -13.19 2.94
N ILE A 259 3.29 -13.66 4.12
CA ILE A 259 4.15 -14.43 5.03
C ILE A 259 4.85 -15.62 4.33
N PRO A 260 4.17 -16.47 3.54
CA PRO A 260 4.84 -17.56 2.82
C PRO A 260 5.92 -17.07 1.85
N LEU A 261 5.66 -15.97 1.14
CA LEU A 261 6.61 -15.36 0.21
C LEU A 261 7.86 -14.85 0.95
N GLU A 262 7.67 -14.21 2.10
CA GLU A 262 8.78 -13.74 2.93
C GLU A 262 9.61 -14.89 3.50
N HIS A 263 8.95 -15.95 3.95
CA HIS A 263 9.61 -17.13 4.48
C HIS A 263 10.46 -17.82 3.39
N TYR A 264 9.88 -18.01 2.20
CA TYR A 264 10.62 -18.57 1.06
C TYR A 264 11.78 -17.65 0.65
N MET A 265 11.58 -16.34 0.55
CA MET A 265 12.67 -15.39 0.27
C MET A 265 13.79 -15.46 1.32
N ALA A 266 13.45 -15.57 2.60
CA ALA A 266 14.45 -15.73 3.66
C ALA A 266 15.25 -17.01 3.48
N SER A 267 14.64 -18.11 3.03
CA SER A 267 15.33 -19.36 2.73
C SER A 267 16.37 -19.23 1.60
N LEU A 268 16.21 -18.25 0.69
CA LEU A 268 17.16 -18.00 -0.39
C LEU A 268 18.45 -17.29 0.07
N MET A 269 18.48 -16.77 1.30
CA MET A 269 19.72 -16.20 1.89
C MET A 269 20.80 -17.28 2.01
N PRO A 270 22.07 -16.94 1.72
CA PRO A 270 23.20 -17.79 2.07
C PRO A 270 23.29 -18.01 3.59
N LEU A 271 23.82 -19.17 3.99
CA LEU A 271 24.07 -19.47 5.39
C LEU A 271 25.19 -18.55 5.91
N GLN A 272 25.07 -18.04 7.14
CA GLN A 272 26.08 -17.14 7.72
C GLN A 272 27.49 -17.76 7.70
N LYS A 273 27.62 -19.06 7.99
CA LYS A 273 28.90 -19.81 7.92
C LYS A 273 29.58 -19.81 6.54
N SER A 274 28.84 -19.50 5.46
CA SER A 274 29.39 -19.43 4.10
C SER A 274 29.90 -18.04 3.74
N ILE A 275 29.60 -17.02 4.55
CA ILE A 275 30.10 -15.66 4.41
C ILE A 275 31.49 -15.65 5.03
N THR A 276 32.52 -15.42 4.22
CA THR A 276 33.91 -15.38 4.68
C THR A 276 34.51 -13.99 4.44
N PRO A 277 35.44 -13.53 5.29
CA PRO A 277 35.92 -12.14 5.26
C PRO A 277 36.63 -11.76 3.95
N TRP A 278 37.47 -12.65 3.47
CA TRP A 278 38.44 -12.36 2.40
C TRP A 278 38.03 -12.91 1.03
N LYS A 279 36.78 -13.36 0.89
CA LYS A 279 36.22 -13.85 -0.38
C LYS A 279 34.98 -13.05 -0.76
N THR A 280 34.61 -13.12 -2.03
CA THR A 280 33.36 -12.54 -2.50
C THR A 280 32.17 -13.14 -1.74
N PRO A 281 31.21 -12.32 -1.26
CA PRO A 281 30.01 -12.83 -0.61
C PRO A 281 29.27 -13.83 -1.50
N PRO A 282 28.74 -14.92 -0.92
CA PRO A 282 27.90 -15.85 -1.66
C PRO A 282 26.67 -15.13 -2.22
N GLN A 283 26.24 -15.50 -3.43
CA GLN A 283 25.07 -14.86 -4.05
C GLN A 283 23.77 -15.34 -3.43
N ILE A 284 22.79 -14.44 -3.33
CA ILE A 284 21.42 -14.79 -2.95
C ILE A 284 20.80 -15.64 -4.05
N ARG A 285 20.29 -16.82 -3.69
CA ARG A 285 19.67 -17.75 -4.64
C ARG A 285 18.50 -17.09 -5.40
N PRO A 286 18.30 -17.43 -6.69
CA PRO A 286 17.17 -16.91 -7.45
C PRO A 286 15.84 -17.44 -6.88
N PHE A 287 14.77 -16.69 -7.12
CA PHE A 287 13.42 -17.10 -6.72
C PHE A 287 12.82 -17.99 -7.80
N HIS A 288 12.45 -19.23 -7.45
CA HIS A 288 11.79 -20.16 -8.36
C HIS A 288 10.31 -20.27 -8.00
N GLN A 289 9.43 -19.95 -8.95
CA GLN A 289 7.98 -19.94 -8.72
C GLN A 289 7.45 -21.34 -8.39
N ASP A 290 7.92 -22.37 -9.09
CA ASP A 290 7.44 -23.74 -8.90
C ASP A 290 7.82 -24.29 -7.52
N ASP A 291 9.07 -24.09 -7.09
CA ASP A 291 9.54 -24.46 -5.74
C ASP A 291 8.72 -23.76 -4.65
N PHE A 292 8.44 -22.46 -4.83
CA PHE A 292 7.58 -21.72 -3.92
C PHE A 292 6.17 -22.32 -3.89
N LEU A 293 5.56 -22.60 -5.04
CA LEU A 293 4.21 -23.16 -5.12
C LEU A 293 4.13 -24.55 -4.48
N CYS A 294 5.16 -25.38 -4.63
CA CYS A 294 5.28 -26.67 -3.92
C CYS A 294 5.39 -26.47 -2.39
N SER A 295 6.10 -25.44 -1.92
CA SER A 295 6.23 -25.15 -0.49
C SER A 295 4.90 -24.79 0.17
N LEU A 296 3.91 -24.30 -0.59
CA LEU A 296 2.60 -23.88 -0.07
C LEU A 296 1.79 -25.03 0.53
N GLU A 297 2.06 -26.29 0.17
CA GLU A 297 1.39 -27.44 0.77
C GLU A 297 1.65 -27.51 2.29
N HIS A 298 2.87 -27.16 2.70
CA HIS A 298 3.35 -27.28 4.08
C HIS A 298 3.48 -25.93 4.80
N ALA A 299 3.68 -24.84 4.05
CA ALA A 299 3.97 -23.50 4.57
C ALA A 299 3.07 -22.41 3.96
N GLY A 300 1.84 -22.76 3.55
CA GLY A 300 0.94 -21.82 2.87
C GLY A 300 0.08 -20.94 3.79
N PRO A 301 -0.70 -20.00 3.21
CA PRO A 301 -1.55 -19.05 3.93
C PRO A 301 -2.61 -19.71 4.82
N GLN A 302 -2.97 -20.97 4.55
CA GLN A 302 -3.92 -21.74 5.34
C GLN A 302 -3.50 -21.91 6.81
N LEU A 303 -2.23 -21.70 7.14
CA LEU A 303 -1.71 -21.73 8.51
C LEU A 303 -2.07 -20.48 9.32
N THR A 304 -2.24 -19.33 8.65
CA THR A 304 -2.47 -18.03 9.30
C THR A 304 -3.83 -17.41 8.95
N CYS A 305 -4.49 -17.90 7.90
CA CYS A 305 -5.77 -17.41 7.42
C CYS A 305 -6.85 -18.50 7.44
N ILE A 306 -8.03 -18.13 7.96
CA ILE A 306 -9.21 -19.01 7.99
C ILE A 306 -9.94 -19.09 6.63
N LEU A 307 -9.58 -18.25 5.66
CA LEU A 307 -10.23 -18.23 4.36
C LEU A 307 -9.85 -19.45 3.52
N LYS A 308 -10.87 -20.05 2.91
CA LYS A 308 -10.74 -21.18 2.01
C LYS A 308 -10.86 -20.72 0.57
N GLY A 309 -10.14 -21.38 -0.34
CA GLY A 309 -10.19 -21.10 -1.77
C GLY A 309 -8.93 -21.58 -2.48
N ASP A 310 -8.78 -21.16 -3.73
CA ASP A 310 -7.63 -21.48 -4.56
C ASP A 310 -6.48 -20.49 -4.35
N TRP A 311 -5.77 -20.62 -3.23
CA TRP A 311 -4.58 -19.82 -2.95
C TRP A 311 -3.50 -19.98 -4.03
N LEU A 312 -3.37 -21.18 -4.58
CA LEU A 312 -2.34 -21.51 -5.56
C LEU A 312 -2.59 -20.78 -6.88
N GLY A 313 -3.82 -20.78 -7.37
CA GLY A 313 -4.24 -19.96 -8.53
C GLY A 313 -4.04 -18.47 -8.29
N LEU A 314 -4.32 -17.98 -7.06
CA LEU A 314 -4.11 -16.58 -6.70
C LEU A 314 -2.62 -16.19 -6.80
N TYR A 315 -1.70 -16.99 -6.24
CA TYR A 315 -0.26 -16.73 -6.36
C TYR A 315 0.24 -16.76 -7.80
N ARG A 316 -0.23 -17.72 -8.61
CA ARG A 316 0.13 -17.79 -10.05
C ARG A 316 -0.25 -16.53 -10.80
N ARG A 317 -1.39 -15.91 -10.47
CA ARG A 317 -1.76 -14.61 -11.05
C ARG A 317 -0.94 -13.48 -10.46
N PHE A 318 -0.70 -13.49 -9.15
CA PHE A 318 0.07 -12.46 -8.46
C PHE A 318 1.50 -12.32 -9.01
N PHE A 319 2.16 -13.42 -9.38
CA PHE A 319 3.50 -13.37 -9.99
C PHE A 319 3.56 -12.64 -11.33
N LYS A 320 2.42 -12.42 -11.98
CA LYS A 320 2.30 -11.64 -13.22
C LYS A 320 1.93 -10.17 -12.96
N SER A 321 1.67 -9.80 -11.70
CA SER A 321 1.22 -8.47 -11.32
C SER A 321 2.40 -7.51 -11.08
N PRO A 322 2.21 -6.19 -11.25
CA PRO A 322 3.22 -5.19 -10.90
C PRO A 322 3.54 -5.16 -9.40
N HIS A 323 2.62 -5.61 -8.55
CA HIS A 323 2.85 -5.70 -7.10
C HIS A 323 3.94 -6.72 -6.75
N PHE A 324 3.97 -7.87 -7.43
CA PHE A 324 5.03 -8.86 -7.22
C PHE A 324 6.39 -8.31 -7.67
N ASP A 325 6.47 -7.69 -8.86
CA ASP A 325 7.72 -7.10 -9.35
C ASP A 325 8.26 -6.05 -8.37
N GLY A 326 7.41 -5.11 -7.95
CA GLY A 326 7.78 -4.07 -6.97
C GLY A 326 8.23 -4.66 -5.63
N TRP A 327 7.46 -5.60 -5.08
CA TRP A 327 7.79 -6.28 -3.83
C TRP A 327 9.10 -7.09 -3.93
N TYR A 328 9.28 -7.83 -5.03
CA TYR A 328 10.45 -8.69 -5.24
C TYR A 328 11.73 -7.86 -5.37
N ARG A 329 11.72 -6.79 -6.16
CA ARG A 329 12.85 -5.87 -6.30
C ARG A 329 13.22 -5.25 -4.97
N GLN A 330 12.22 -4.78 -4.21
CA GLN A 330 12.45 -4.21 -2.88
C GLN A 330 13.07 -5.24 -1.94
N ARG A 331 12.50 -6.45 -1.86
CA ARG A 331 12.99 -7.50 -0.96
C ARG A 331 14.39 -7.97 -1.35
N ARG A 332 14.70 -8.11 -2.64
CA ARG A 332 16.05 -8.41 -3.14
C ARG A 332 17.06 -7.33 -2.73
N LYS A 333 16.69 -6.05 -2.83
CA LYS A 333 17.54 -4.93 -2.39
C LYS A 333 17.81 -4.97 -0.88
N GLU A 334 16.79 -5.26 -0.08
CA GLU A 334 16.92 -5.41 1.38
C GLU A 334 17.82 -6.59 1.76
N MET A 335 17.63 -7.75 1.10
CA MET A 335 18.47 -8.93 1.31
C MET A 335 19.92 -8.69 0.89
N ALA A 336 20.16 -8.02 -0.23
CA ALA A 336 21.50 -7.68 -0.70
C ALA A 336 22.23 -6.77 0.30
N ARG A 337 21.54 -5.74 0.81
CA ARG A 337 22.08 -4.87 1.87
C ARG A 337 22.38 -5.64 3.16
N LYS A 338 21.49 -6.57 3.55
CA LYS A 338 21.70 -7.41 4.73
C LYS A 338 22.91 -8.33 4.56
N LEU A 339 23.09 -8.93 3.39
CA LEU A 339 24.25 -9.77 3.07
C LEU A 339 25.55 -8.95 3.07
N GLU A 340 25.52 -7.76 2.50
CA GLU A 340 26.66 -6.83 2.51
C GLU A 340 27.04 -6.43 3.93
N ALA A 341 26.05 -6.08 4.77
CA ALA A 341 26.28 -5.77 6.19
C ALA A 341 26.91 -6.94 6.95
N LEU A 342 26.38 -8.16 6.80
CA LEU A 342 26.95 -9.36 7.42
C LEU A 342 28.38 -9.64 6.95
N HIS A 343 28.67 -9.40 5.66
CA HIS A 343 30.03 -9.57 5.15
C HIS A 343 31.00 -8.53 5.71
N LEU A 344 30.58 -7.26 5.84
CA LEU A 344 31.39 -6.23 6.47
C LEU A 344 31.67 -6.56 7.95
N GLU A 345 30.67 -7.07 8.67
CA GLU A 345 30.83 -7.55 10.05
C GLU A 345 31.90 -8.64 10.13
N THR A 346 31.85 -9.65 9.24
CA THR A 346 32.89 -10.70 9.20
C THR A 346 34.29 -10.16 8.87
N ILE A 347 34.40 -9.08 8.09
CA ILE A 347 35.69 -8.42 7.80
C ILE A 347 36.22 -7.70 9.03
N CYS A 348 35.36 -6.97 9.73
CA CYS A 348 35.73 -6.24 10.94
C CYS A 348 36.21 -7.17 12.06
N GLU A 349 35.64 -8.37 12.16
CA GLU A 349 36.03 -9.38 13.17
C GLU A 349 37.29 -10.17 12.77
N ALA A 350 37.71 -10.13 11.50
CA ALA A 350 38.78 -10.96 11.00
C ALA A 350 40.18 -10.37 11.28
N ASN A 351 41.10 -11.23 11.74
CA ASN A 351 42.49 -10.83 11.98
C ASN A 351 43.28 -10.78 10.66
N VAL A 352 43.62 -9.56 10.23
CA VAL A 352 44.39 -9.29 9.00
C VAL A 352 45.82 -9.82 9.12
N GLU A 353 46.47 -9.68 10.28
CA GLU A 353 47.86 -10.13 10.49
C GLU A 353 47.99 -11.64 10.32
N THR A 354 47.01 -12.41 10.84
CA THR A 354 46.97 -13.85 10.66
C THR A 354 46.73 -14.24 9.20
N TRP A 355 45.91 -13.48 8.47
CA TRP A 355 45.65 -13.74 7.04
C TRP A 355 46.87 -13.43 6.16
N MET A 356 47.68 -12.42 6.52
CA MET A 356 48.87 -12.03 5.76
C MET A 356 50.01 -13.05 5.83
N GLN A 357 50.03 -13.93 6.84
CA GLN A 357 51.07 -14.95 6.98
C GLN A 357 51.06 -15.92 5.80
N GLY A 358 52.16 -15.96 5.03
CA GLY A 358 52.31 -16.84 3.87
C GLY A 358 51.64 -16.33 2.59
N LYS A 359 51.20 -15.07 2.55
CA LYS A 359 50.65 -14.40 1.36
C LYS A 359 51.71 -13.58 0.62
N SER A 360 51.57 -13.50 -0.71
CA SER A 360 52.44 -12.66 -1.52
C SER A 360 52.12 -11.17 -1.33
N GLU A 361 53.10 -10.29 -1.52
CA GLU A 361 52.92 -8.84 -1.40
C GLU A 361 51.81 -8.32 -2.32
N VAL A 362 51.67 -8.90 -3.52
CA VAL A 362 50.60 -8.57 -4.48
C VAL A 362 49.21 -8.88 -3.91
N GLU A 363 49.03 -10.03 -3.26
CA GLU A 363 47.75 -10.40 -2.63
C GLU A 363 47.41 -9.49 -1.44
N VAL A 364 48.42 -9.08 -0.67
CA VAL A 364 48.24 -8.15 0.44
C VAL A 364 47.81 -6.77 -0.07
N VAL A 365 48.49 -6.25 -1.11
CA VAL A 365 48.14 -4.97 -1.72
C VAL A 365 46.75 -5.00 -2.34
N ASP A 366 46.38 -6.08 -3.06
CA ASP A 366 45.04 -6.26 -3.63
C ASP A 366 43.95 -6.26 -2.54
N LEU A 367 44.19 -6.92 -1.41
CA LEU A 367 43.26 -6.89 -0.27
C LEU A 367 43.10 -5.47 0.28
N VAL A 368 44.20 -4.75 0.51
CA VAL A 368 44.17 -3.37 1.03
C VAL A 368 43.42 -2.44 0.06
N LEU A 369 43.63 -2.58 -1.25
CA LEU A 369 42.90 -1.81 -2.27
C LEU A 369 41.39 -2.11 -2.22
N LYS A 370 40.99 -3.38 -2.11
CA LYS A 370 39.59 -3.79 -1.99
C LYS A 370 38.93 -3.28 -0.71
N LEU A 371 39.66 -3.31 0.42
CA LEU A 371 39.18 -2.77 1.70
C LEU A 371 39.00 -1.25 1.60
N ARG A 372 39.97 -0.54 1.02
CA ARG A 372 39.88 0.90 0.78
C ARG A 372 38.67 1.26 -0.09
N GLU A 373 38.43 0.51 -1.17
CA GLU A 373 37.28 0.72 -2.04
C GLU A 373 35.95 0.52 -1.28
N LYS A 374 35.84 -0.55 -0.47
CA LYS A 374 34.67 -0.79 0.38
C LYS A 374 34.46 0.33 1.41
N LEU A 375 35.54 0.86 1.98
CA LEU A 375 35.48 1.93 2.96
C LEU A 375 35.00 3.25 2.32
N VAL A 376 35.46 3.56 1.11
CA VAL A 376 34.97 4.70 0.32
C VAL A 376 33.49 4.54 -0.05
N ARG A 377 33.07 3.36 -0.49
CA ARG A 377 31.65 3.06 -0.78
C ARG A 377 30.76 3.17 0.46
N GLY A 378 31.25 2.78 1.64
CA GLY A 378 30.53 2.91 2.90
C GLY A 378 30.44 4.35 3.43
N SER A 379 31.39 5.22 3.06
CA SER A 379 31.48 6.62 3.51
C SER A 379 30.58 7.58 2.72
N HIS A 380 30.14 7.18 1.52
CA HIS A 380 29.15 7.92 0.74
C HIS A 380 27.76 7.28 0.93
N PRO A 381 26.88 7.81 1.81
CA PRO A 381 25.50 7.39 1.81
C PRO A 381 24.93 7.69 0.42
N ALA A 382 24.48 6.65 -0.28
CA ALA A 382 23.83 6.77 -1.58
C ALA A 382 22.75 7.85 -1.50
N GLN A 383 22.97 8.98 -2.20
CA GLN A 383 21.91 9.95 -2.42
C GLN A 383 20.73 9.20 -3.04
N PRO A 384 19.49 9.44 -2.57
CA PRO A 384 18.33 8.93 -3.27
C PRO A 384 18.38 9.48 -4.70
N GLY A 385 18.46 8.59 -5.69
CA GLY A 385 18.38 8.99 -7.09
C GLY A 385 17.08 9.76 -7.34
N PRO A 386 17.05 10.65 -8.36
CA PRO A 386 15.87 11.44 -8.67
C PRO A 386 14.72 10.48 -8.96
N GLY A 387 13.61 10.69 -8.23
CA GLY A 387 12.38 9.91 -8.33
C GLY A 387 11.60 10.21 -9.58
#